data_AF-A0A8T4QQ20-F1
#
_entry.id   AF-A0A8T4QQ20-F1
#
_cell.length_a   1.000
_cell.length_b   1.000
_cell.length_c   1.000
_cell.angle_alpha   90.00
_cell.angle_beta   90.00
_cell.angle_gamma   90.00
#
_symmetry.space_group_name_H-M   'P 1'
#
loop_
_entity.id
_entity.type
_entity.pdbx_description
1 polymer ?
#
loop_
_entity_poly.entity_id
_entity_poly.type
_entity_poly.pdbx_seq_one_letter_code
_entity_poly.pdbx_strand_id
1 'polypeptide(L)'
;MAQQQDYADLSYILNDLNARIRVLEGKYNLFGERLLVINKNMISEYKLIVEDVKNIEASMKKLQEEMEHVKEILKNLVGEMQYFARKENVTILEKYIKLWNPLRFVTHEEVKRILAEGADGREQEQNTG
;
A
#
# COMPACT_ATOMS: atom_id res chain seq x y z
N MET A 1 -66.47 58.07 -30.88
CA MET A 1 -66.51 56.99 -29.86
C MET A 1 -65.62 55.82 -30.26
N ALA A 2 -65.73 55.25 -31.47
CA ALA A 2 -64.85 54.15 -31.92
C ALA A 2 -63.34 54.48 -31.92
N GLN A 3 -62.93 55.67 -32.37
CA GLN A 3 -61.51 56.08 -32.35
C GLN A 3 -60.94 56.23 -30.93
N GLN A 4 -61.78 56.54 -29.93
CA GLN A 4 -61.34 56.81 -28.56
C GLN A 4 -61.14 55.51 -27.76
N GLN A 5 -61.85 54.44 -28.14
CA GLN A 5 -61.63 53.07 -27.63
C GLN A 5 -60.32 52.47 -28.17
N ASP A 6 -59.98 52.73 -29.42
CA ASP A 6 -58.77 52.19 -30.06
C ASP A 6 -57.47 52.72 -29.41
N TYR A 7 -57.45 53.99 -29.00
CA TYR A 7 -56.33 54.56 -28.22
C TYR A 7 -56.21 53.98 -26.80
N ALA A 8 -57.34 53.58 -26.20
CA ALA A 8 -57.33 52.96 -24.87
C ALA A 8 -56.76 51.54 -24.91
N ASP A 9 -57.11 50.76 -25.95
CA ASP A 9 -56.54 49.42 -26.18
C ASP A 9 -55.05 49.48 -26.49
N LEU A 10 -54.60 50.43 -27.31
CA LEU A 10 -53.18 50.63 -27.58
C LEU A 10 -52.39 50.97 -26.30
N SER A 11 -52.95 51.84 -25.44
CA SER A 11 -52.36 52.21 -24.16
C SER A 11 -52.25 51.01 -23.20
N TYR A 12 -53.27 50.14 -23.18
CA TYR A 12 -53.25 48.91 -22.38
C TYR A 12 -52.16 47.95 -22.86
N ILE A 13 -52.05 47.73 -24.17
CA ILE A 13 -51.01 46.87 -24.77
C ILE A 13 -49.61 47.40 -24.46
N LEU A 14 -49.38 48.72 -24.57
CA LEU A 14 -48.09 49.32 -24.25
C LEU A 14 -47.71 49.17 -22.77
N ASN A 15 -48.70 49.26 -21.87
CA ASN A 15 -48.47 49.03 -20.43
C ASN A 15 -48.14 47.57 -20.12
N ASP A 16 -48.85 46.60 -20.74
CA ASP A 16 -48.53 45.18 -20.60
C ASP A 16 -47.14 44.84 -21.15
N LEU A 17 -46.78 45.38 -22.32
CA LEU A 17 -45.45 45.22 -22.89
C LEU A 17 -44.36 45.78 -21.97
N ASN A 18 -44.54 46.97 -21.40
CA ASN A 18 -43.61 47.55 -20.43
C ASN A 18 -43.47 46.69 -19.17
N ALA A 19 -44.57 46.12 -18.66
CA ALA A 19 -44.52 45.21 -17.52
C ALA A 19 -43.71 43.95 -17.85
N ARG A 20 -43.92 43.36 -19.04
CA ARG A 20 -43.16 42.18 -19.50
C ARG A 20 -41.68 42.48 -19.70
N ILE A 21 -41.33 43.64 -20.28
CA ILE A 21 -39.93 44.07 -20.45
C ILE A 21 -39.26 44.19 -19.08
N ARG A 22 -39.90 44.85 -18.11
CA ARG A 22 -39.36 44.99 -16.76
C ARG A 22 -39.12 43.64 -16.09
N VAL A 23 -40.03 42.67 -16.27
CA VAL A 23 -39.86 41.30 -15.76
C VAL A 23 -38.68 40.60 -16.45
N LEU A 24 -38.52 40.77 -17.76
CA LEU A 24 -37.39 40.22 -18.52
C LEU A 24 -36.06 40.80 -18.07
N GLU A 25 -35.98 42.12 -17.88
CA GLU A 25 -34.79 42.80 -17.35
C GLU A 25 -34.43 42.26 -15.96
N GLY A 26 -35.43 42.09 -15.07
CA GLY A 26 -35.22 41.48 -13.76
C GLY A 26 -34.67 40.06 -13.83
N LYS A 27 -35.19 39.23 -14.74
CA LYS A 27 -34.69 37.86 -14.98
C LYS A 27 -33.27 37.87 -15.54
N TYR A 28 -32.96 38.79 -16.45
CA TYR A 28 -31.64 38.93 -17.05
C TYR A 28 -30.59 39.32 -15.99
N ASN A 29 -30.91 40.28 -15.13
CA ASN A 29 -30.03 40.67 -14.02
C ASN A 29 -29.78 39.50 -13.06
N LEU A 30 -30.85 38.78 -12.66
CA LEU A 30 -30.71 37.59 -11.82
C LEU A 30 -29.85 36.50 -12.47
N PHE A 31 -29.98 36.32 -13.78
CA PHE A 31 -29.15 35.38 -14.53
C PHE A 31 -27.67 35.81 -14.52
N GLY A 32 -27.39 37.10 -14.72
CA GLY A 32 -26.05 37.67 -14.62
C GLY A 32 -25.41 37.45 -13.26
N GLU A 33 -26.15 37.68 -12.18
CA GLU A 33 -25.68 37.43 -10.81
C GLU A 33 -25.36 35.95 -10.57
N ARG A 34 -26.23 35.04 -11.01
CA ARG A 34 -25.99 33.59 -10.91
C ARG A 34 -24.76 33.17 -11.70
N LEU A 35 -24.58 33.70 -12.90
CA LEU A 35 -23.43 33.41 -13.75
C LEU A 35 -22.12 33.89 -13.11
N LEU A 36 -22.14 35.05 -12.45
CA LEU A 36 -21.00 35.55 -11.68
C LEU A 36 -20.62 34.59 -10.54
N VAL A 37 -21.61 34.12 -9.76
CA VAL A 37 -21.38 33.17 -8.67
C VAL A 37 -20.85 31.85 -9.20
N ILE A 38 -21.41 31.33 -10.29
CA ILE A 38 -20.95 30.10 -10.95
C ILE A 38 -19.49 30.26 -11.40
N ASN A 39 -19.13 31.37 -12.04
CA ASN A 39 -17.75 31.63 -12.46
C ASN A 39 -16.79 31.70 -11.27
N LYS A 40 -17.18 32.39 -10.19
CA LYS A 40 -16.38 32.46 -8.96
C LYS A 40 -16.16 31.07 -8.36
N ASN A 41 -17.21 30.25 -8.30
CA ASN A 41 -17.13 28.88 -7.80
C ASN A 41 -16.23 28.03 -8.70
N MET A 42 -16.40 28.08 -10.03
CA MET A 42 -15.53 27.35 -10.96
C MET A 42 -14.06 27.73 -10.82
N ILE A 43 -13.73 29.02 -10.64
CA ILE A 43 -12.35 29.46 -10.41
C ILE A 43 -11.81 28.91 -9.09
N SER A 44 -12.63 28.89 -8.03
CA SER A 44 -12.25 28.32 -6.73
C SER A 44 -11.98 26.82 -6.83
N GLU A 45 -12.92 26.07 -7.41
CA GLU A 45 -12.78 24.62 -7.62
C GLU A 45 -11.58 24.29 -8.49
N TYR A 46 -11.35 25.05 -9.56
CA TYR A 46 -10.18 24.87 -10.42
C TYR A 46 -8.87 25.04 -9.64
N LYS A 47 -8.78 26.03 -8.74
CA LYS A 47 -7.59 26.22 -7.91
C LYS A 47 -7.36 25.05 -6.95
N LEU A 48 -8.42 24.54 -6.33
CA LEU A 48 -8.35 23.36 -5.45
C LEU A 48 -7.87 22.14 -6.22
N ILE A 49 -8.43 21.88 -7.41
CA ILE A 49 -8.01 20.76 -8.27
C ILE A 49 -6.52 20.88 -8.64
N VAL A 50 -6.06 22.09 -8.99
CA VAL A 50 -4.64 22.30 -9.33
C VAL A 50 -3.72 22.05 -8.12
N GLU A 51 -4.15 22.45 -6.93
CA GLU A 51 -3.43 22.17 -5.68
C GLU A 51 -3.37 20.67 -5.37
N ASP A 52 -4.51 19.98 -5.48
CA ASP A 52 -4.58 18.52 -5.28
C ASP A 52 -3.70 17.77 -6.27
N VAL A 53 -3.69 18.17 -7.54
CA VAL A 53 -2.80 17.57 -8.56
C VAL A 53 -1.33 17.74 -8.16
N LYS A 54 -0.93 18.93 -7.68
CA LYS A 54 0.45 19.15 -7.21
C LYS A 54 0.79 18.30 -5.99
N ASN A 55 -0.15 18.15 -5.06
CA ASN A 55 0.03 17.32 -3.87
C ASN A 55 0.17 15.83 -4.22
N ILE A 56 -0.61 15.36 -5.20
CA ILE A 56 -0.50 14.00 -5.75
C ILE A 56 0.85 13.80 -6.44
N GLU A 57 1.30 14.75 -7.26
CA GLU A 57 2.61 14.70 -7.93
C GLU A 57 3.76 14.61 -6.92
N ALA A 58 3.73 15.45 -5.88
CA ALA A 58 4.72 15.43 -4.81
C ALA A 58 4.74 14.09 -4.06
N SER A 59 3.55 13.54 -3.78
CA SER A 59 3.39 12.24 -3.11
C SER A 59 3.89 11.09 -3.98
N MET A 60 3.64 11.12 -5.30
CA MET A 60 4.16 10.14 -6.26
C MET A 60 5.69 10.15 -6.31
N LYS A 61 6.30 11.34 -6.31
CA LYS A 61 7.76 11.46 -6.28
C LYS A 61 8.35 10.85 -5.00
N LYS A 62 7.73 11.13 -3.85
CA LYS A 62 8.16 10.56 -2.57
C LYS A 62 8.03 9.03 -2.56
N LEU A 63 6.93 8.48 -3.07
CA LEU A 63 6.75 7.03 -3.21
C LEU A 63 7.83 6.40 -4.10
N GLN A 64 8.22 7.08 -5.17
CA GLN A 64 9.30 6.61 -6.05
C GLN A 64 10.65 6.57 -5.32
N GLU A 65 10.96 7.59 -4.52
CA GLU A 65 12.16 7.63 -3.68
C GLU A 65 12.16 6.51 -2.63
N GLU A 66 11.03 6.31 -1.94
CA GLU A 66 10.85 5.22 -0.97
C GLU A 66 10.99 3.83 -1.62
N MET A 67 10.47 3.64 -2.84
CA MET A 67 10.64 2.38 -3.58
C MET A 67 12.10 2.09 -3.94
N GLU A 68 12.86 3.09 -4.37
CA GLU A 68 14.28 2.86 -4.69
C GLU A 68 15.08 2.53 -3.42
N HIS A 69 14.74 3.16 -2.28
CA HIS A 69 15.33 2.82 -0.99
C HIS A 69 15.00 1.38 -0.55
N VAL A 70 13.74 0.94 -0.70
CA VAL A 70 13.35 -0.46 -0.41
C VAL A 70 14.14 -1.44 -1.29
N LYS A 71 14.30 -1.12 -2.57
CA LYS A 71 15.08 -1.94 -3.51
C LYS A 71 16.56 -2.00 -3.13
N GLU A 72 17.12 -0.91 -2.61
CA GLU A 72 18.49 -0.89 -2.07
C GLU A 72 18.62 -1.80 -0.85
N ILE A 73 17.70 -1.69 0.11
CA ILE A 73 17.66 -2.59 1.28
C ILE A 73 17.56 -4.05 0.84
N LEU A 74 16.69 -4.36 -0.12
CA LEU A 74 16.55 -5.72 -0.64
C LEU A 74 17.84 -6.23 -1.30
N LYS A 75 18.54 -5.39 -2.07
CA LYS A 75 19.85 -5.75 -2.64
C LYS A 75 20.87 -6.04 -1.55
N ASN A 76 20.92 -5.21 -0.51
CA ASN A 76 21.83 -5.42 0.62
C ASN A 76 21.51 -6.72 1.36
N LEU A 77 20.22 -6.99 1.62
CA LEU A 77 19.77 -8.23 2.24
C LEU A 77 20.14 -9.46 1.40
N VAL A 78 19.93 -9.41 0.08
CA VAL A 78 20.36 -10.49 -0.84
C VAL A 78 21.87 -10.68 -0.79
N GLY A 79 22.65 -9.59 -0.71
CA GLY A 79 24.10 -9.66 -0.53
C GLY A 79 24.50 -10.34 0.78
N GLU A 80 23.87 -9.96 1.90
CA GLU A 80 24.10 -10.57 3.20
C GLU A 80 23.72 -12.05 3.23
N MET A 81 22.60 -12.43 2.59
CA MET A 81 22.16 -13.83 2.45
C MET A 81 23.22 -14.75 1.81
N GLN A 82 24.11 -14.22 0.96
CA GLN A 82 25.20 -15.01 0.37
C GLN A 82 26.28 -15.39 1.38
N TYR A 83 26.43 -14.62 2.46
CA TYR A 83 27.40 -14.90 3.53
C TYR A 83 26.86 -15.85 4.60
N PHE A 84 25.54 -16.12 4.61
CA PHE A 84 24.99 -17.14 5.50
C PHE A 84 25.41 -18.53 5.01
N ALA A 85 26.07 -19.28 5.89
CA ALA A 85 26.41 -20.67 5.62
C ALA A 85 25.12 -21.47 5.36
N ARG A 86 25.08 -22.19 4.23
CA ARG A 86 23.99 -23.13 3.94
C ARG A 86 23.87 -24.11 5.11
N LYS A 87 22.64 -24.38 5.56
CA LYS A 87 22.35 -25.30 6.68
C LYS A 87 23.09 -26.64 6.54
N GLU A 88 23.21 -27.12 5.30
CA GLU A 88 23.96 -28.32 4.92
C GLU A 88 25.44 -28.24 5.32
N ASN A 89 26.12 -27.13 5.03
CA ASN A 89 27.54 -26.93 5.37
C ASN A 89 27.75 -26.90 6.88
N VAL A 90 26.85 -26.28 7.63
CA VAL A 90 26.90 -26.25 9.10
C VAL A 90 26.66 -27.65 9.70
N THR A 91 25.72 -28.41 9.13
CA THR A 91 25.42 -29.78 9.57
C THR A 91 26.59 -30.73 9.30
N ILE A 92 27.28 -30.56 8.16
CA ILE A 92 28.50 -31.31 7.83
C ILE A 92 29.62 -30.97 8.82
N LEU A 93 29.81 -29.68 9.13
CA LEU A 93 30.79 -29.24 10.12
C LEU A 93 30.49 -29.83 11.51
N GLU A 94 29.22 -29.86 11.91
CA GLU A 94 28.77 -30.47 13.17
C GLU A 94 29.08 -31.97 13.21
N LYS A 95 28.87 -32.71 12.11
CA LYS A 95 29.25 -34.13 11.99
C LYS A 95 30.76 -34.32 12.10
N TYR A 96 31.56 -33.48 11.44
CA TYR A 96 33.01 -33.56 11.55
C TYR A 96 33.50 -33.25 12.97
N ILE A 97 32.96 -32.22 13.64
CA ILE A 97 33.28 -31.90 15.03
C ILE A 97 32.89 -33.06 15.97
N LYS A 98 31.72 -33.70 15.74
CA LYS A 98 31.31 -34.90 16.48
C LYS A 98 32.25 -36.09 16.26
N LEU A 99 32.76 -36.27 15.05
CA LEU A 99 33.74 -37.32 14.71
C LEU A 99 35.12 -37.04 15.31
N TRP A 100 35.50 -35.76 15.37
CA TRP A 100 36.77 -35.30 15.91
C TRP A 100 36.78 -35.16 17.42
N ASN A 101 35.64 -35.32 18.11
CA ASN A 101 35.57 -35.25 19.56
C ASN A 101 36.38 -36.42 20.16
N PRO A 102 37.56 -36.16 20.75
CA PRO A 102 38.46 -37.21 21.21
C PRO A 102 37.91 -37.95 22.43
N LEU A 103 36.83 -37.44 23.05
CA LEU A 103 36.17 -38.03 24.23
C LEU A 103 35.32 -39.27 23.92
N ARG A 104 35.26 -39.72 22.66
CA ARG A 104 34.54 -40.94 22.25
C ARG A 104 35.44 -42.07 21.70
N PHE A 105 36.76 -41.89 21.69
CA PHE A 105 37.64 -43.02 21.39
C PHE A 105 37.68 -43.95 22.59
N VAL A 106 36.91 -45.02 22.49
CA VAL A 106 36.90 -46.12 23.45
C VAL A 106 38.32 -46.72 23.49
N THR A 107 38.93 -46.74 24.66
CA THR A 107 40.25 -47.35 24.85
C THR A 107 40.17 -48.86 24.60
N HIS A 108 41.28 -49.51 24.18
CA HIS A 108 41.30 -50.96 23.95
C HIS A 108 40.84 -51.77 25.18
N GLU A 109 41.09 -51.22 26.37
CA GLU A 109 40.66 -51.75 27.66
C GLU A 109 39.14 -51.69 27.85
N GLU A 110 38.50 -50.58 27.47
CA GLU A 110 37.05 -50.41 27.51
C GLU A 110 36.32 -51.33 26.51
N VAL A 111 36.89 -51.54 25.33
CA VAL A 111 36.34 -52.48 24.34
C VAL A 111 36.39 -53.92 24.86
N LYS A 112 37.49 -54.32 25.52
CA LYS A 112 37.59 -55.64 26.16
C LYS A 112 36.59 -55.83 27.29
N ARG A 113 36.34 -54.79 28.10
CA ARG A 113 35.37 -54.82 29.19
C ARG A 113 33.93 -54.98 28.67
N ILE A 114 33.55 -54.27 27.61
CA ILE A 114 32.23 -54.41 26.98
C ILE A 114 32.04 -55.82 26.38
N LEU A 115 33.09 -56.40 25.80
CA LEU A 115 33.04 -57.77 25.27
C LEU A 115 32.97 -58.84 26.37
N ALA A 116 33.63 -58.61 27.50
CA ALA A 116 33.54 -59.51 28.66
C ALA A 116 32.15 -59.46 29.32
N GLU A 117 31.60 -58.27 29.55
CA GLU A 117 30.24 -58.09 30.10
C GLU A 117 29.16 -58.61 29.14
N GLY A 118 29.35 -58.46 27.82
CA GLY A 118 28.44 -59.01 26.81
C GLY A 118 28.54 -60.53 26.62
N ALA A 119 29.62 -61.18 27.06
CA ALA A 119 29.76 -62.62 27.07
C ALA A 119 29.09 -63.25 28.31
N ASP A 120 29.23 -62.62 29.48
CA ASP A 120 28.56 -63.03 30.73
C ASP A 120 27.02 -63.01 30.62
N GLY A 121 26.46 -62.05 29.88
CA GLY A 121 25.01 -61.96 29.66
C GLY A 121 24.41 -63.12 28.84
N ARG A 122 25.21 -63.81 28.00
CA ARG A 122 24.74 -64.95 27.22
C ARG A 122 24.78 -66.27 27.99
N GLU A 123 25.53 -66.32 29.09
CA GLU A 123 25.59 -67.50 29.97
C GLU A 123 24.40 -67.56 30.94
N GLN A 124 23.76 -66.42 31.25
CA GLN A 124 22.61 -66.37 32.16
C GLN A 124 21.28 -66.74 31.50
N GLU A 125 21.09 -66.48 30.20
CA GLU A 125 19.87 -66.89 29.47
C GLU A 125 19.80 -68.39 29.15
N GLN A 126 20.93 -69.13 29.23
CA GLN A 126 20.92 -70.59 29.05
C GLN A 126 20.64 -71.37 30.35
N ASN A 127 20.55 -70.72 31.51
CA ASN A 127 20.43 -71.39 32.81
C ASN A 127 19.15 -71.06 33.60
N THR A 128 18.14 -70.47 32.94
CA THR A 128 16.75 -70.43 33.43
C THR A 128 15.81 -71.01 32.37
N GLY A 129 15.97 -72.32 32.14
CA GLY A 129 14.89 -73.19 31.68
C GLY A 129 14.09 -73.71 32.86
#